data_AF-A0A7K7KA35-F1
#
_entry.id   AF-A0A7K7KA35-F1
#
_cell.length_a   1.000
_cell.length_b   1.000
_cell.length_c   1.000
_cell.angle_alpha   90.00
_cell.angle_beta   90.00
_cell.angle_gamma   90.00
#
_symmetry.space_group_name_H-M   'P 1'
#
loop_
_entity.id
_entity.type
_entity.pdbx_description
1 polymer ?
#
loop_
_entity_poly.entity_id
_entity_poly.type
_entity_poly.pdbx_seq_one_letter_code
_entity_poly.pdbx_strand_id
1 'polypeptide(L)'
;LEDLQDAFDFCFKVHYQPGEERNRDPGYLQELQSLQAKLQNLDRQRREVLAQMQQLLGRSETLQELLQQELGGWRVRQQHLCLGGSADTNLRPLETWFTELGQGLFQLRQLLRALGDLRQKVTYARDPLVAETPLLEQRLQEQLTHLLKSAFVVEQQPSTPNAGKRPLVLRTAGKFSSRARLLVRLHDRNHRMEARIHIDRFRRFNILTSSSKTLLAGDSPQEGLVCDFQYLTLKEQKDSRAGKGKGASGEVGTGWGWGGRGGARPGGDSGVTSPQGPLVVTEELHLITFTLAYAYCGLELELE
;
A
#
# COMPACT_ATOMS: atom_id res chain seq x y z
N LEU A 1 2.02 33.26 2.05
CA LEU A 1 2.71 33.17 0.73
C LEU A 1 1.78 33.60 -0.39
N GLU A 2 0.57 33.03 -0.47
CA GLU A 2 -0.43 33.41 -1.48
C GLU A 2 -0.72 34.92 -1.51
N ASP A 3 -1.03 35.54 -0.38
CA ASP A 3 -1.27 37.00 -0.33
C ASP A 3 -0.10 37.85 -0.84
N LEU A 4 1.14 37.43 -0.54
CA LEU A 4 2.34 38.11 -1.02
C LEU A 4 2.47 38.00 -2.54
N GLN A 5 2.07 36.85 -3.09
CA GLN A 5 2.10 36.61 -4.51
C GLN A 5 1.00 37.39 -5.24
N ASP A 6 -0.20 37.43 -4.69
CA ASP A 6 -1.31 38.18 -5.26
C ASP A 6 -1.02 39.70 -5.22
N ALA A 7 -0.41 40.19 -4.13
CA ALA A 7 0.05 41.57 -4.03
C ALA A 7 1.17 41.89 -5.04
N PHE A 8 2.08 40.96 -5.30
CA PHE A 8 3.09 41.11 -6.34
C PHE A 8 2.45 41.11 -7.74
N ASP A 9 1.59 40.16 -8.05
CA ASP A 9 0.93 40.01 -9.34
C ASP A 9 0.08 41.25 -9.69
N PHE A 10 -0.66 41.79 -8.70
CA PHE A 10 -1.37 43.06 -8.85
C PHE A 10 -0.42 44.20 -9.19
N CYS A 11 0.63 44.41 -8.40
CA CYS A 11 1.58 45.49 -8.66
C CYS A 11 2.31 45.33 -10.00
N PHE A 12 2.66 44.10 -10.37
CA PHE A 12 3.30 43.81 -11.64
C PHE A 12 2.39 44.22 -12.80
N LYS A 13 1.12 43.79 -12.78
CA LYS A 13 0.14 44.14 -13.83
C LYS A 13 -0.14 45.65 -13.93
N VAL A 14 -0.10 46.38 -12.82
CA VAL A 14 -0.39 47.82 -12.78
C VAL A 14 0.82 48.66 -13.22
N HIS A 15 2.01 48.33 -12.70
CA HIS A 15 3.20 49.18 -12.82
C HIS A 15 4.15 48.74 -13.95
N TYR A 16 4.12 47.47 -14.36
CA TYR A 16 4.99 47.00 -15.44
C TYR A 16 4.40 47.35 -16.81
N GLN A 17 5.03 48.30 -17.50
CA GLN A 17 4.70 48.67 -18.88
C GLN A 17 5.96 48.51 -19.76
N PRO A 18 5.95 47.64 -20.79
CA PRO A 18 7.11 47.46 -21.65
C PRO A 18 7.28 48.67 -22.61
N GLY A 19 8.44 49.34 -22.54
CA GLY A 19 8.82 50.43 -23.46
C GLY A 19 10.13 51.12 -23.06
N GLU A 20 11.10 51.21 -23.99
CA GLU A 20 12.46 51.70 -23.71
C GLU A 20 12.53 53.17 -23.29
N GLU A 21 11.55 53.99 -23.68
CA GLU A 21 11.54 55.45 -23.44
C GLU A 21 11.29 55.83 -21.97
N ARG A 22 10.61 54.98 -21.18
CA ARG A 22 10.30 55.24 -19.76
C ARG A 22 11.38 54.78 -18.78
N ASN A 23 12.36 54.00 -19.23
CA ASN A 23 13.50 53.60 -18.38
C ASN A 23 14.37 54.79 -17.92
N ARG A 24 14.16 55.99 -18.48
CA ARG A 24 14.82 57.22 -18.04
C ARG A 24 14.03 58.01 -17.00
N ASP A 25 12.78 57.62 -16.71
CA ASP A 25 11.93 58.25 -15.69
C ASP A 25 12.31 57.72 -14.30
N PRO A 26 12.80 58.57 -13.37
CA PRO A 26 13.17 58.15 -12.03
C PRO A 26 11.98 57.58 -11.23
N GLY A 27 10.74 58.03 -11.50
CA GLY A 27 9.55 57.49 -10.84
C GLY A 27 9.29 56.02 -11.23
N TYR A 28 9.39 55.73 -12.53
CA TYR A 28 9.24 54.37 -13.06
C TYR A 28 10.35 53.43 -12.57
N LEU A 29 11.60 53.91 -12.49
CA LEU A 29 12.71 53.12 -11.93
C LEU A 29 12.48 52.77 -10.45
N GLN A 30 11.89 53.68 -9.66
CA GLN A 30 11.55 53.42 -8.27
C GLN A 30 10.43 52.36 -8.13
N GLU A 31 9.42 52.41 -9.01
CA GLU A 31 8.37 51.38 -9.08
C GLU A 31 8.94 50.00 -9.44
N LEU A 32 9.85 49.94 -10.41
CA LEU A 32 10.56 48.71 -10.76
C LEU A 32 11.40 48.15 -9.61
N GLN A 33 12.10 49.01 -8.86
CA GLN A 33 12.84 48.60 -7.66
C GLN A 33 11.90 48.02 -6.58
N SER A 34 10.74 48.62 -6.38
CA SER A 34 9.70 48.12 -5.45
C SER A 34 9.18 46.74 -5.88
N LEU A 35 8.92 46.55 -7.19
CA LEU A 35 8.54 45.25 -7.74
C LEU A 35 9.62 44.19 -7.55
N GLN A 36 10.88 44.55 -7.79
CA GLN A 36 12.01 43.65 -7.58
C GLN A 36 12.15 43.25 -6.10
N ALA A 37 12.00 44.19 -5.17
CA ALA A 37 12.03 43.90 -3.74
C ALA A 37 10.89 42.95 -3.31
N LYS A 38 9.68 43.14 -3.85
CA LYS A 38 8.54 42.23 -3.62
C LYS A 38 8.82 40.82 -4.15
N LEU A 39 9.40 40.72 -5.35
CA LEU A 39 9.78 39.43 -5.94
C LEU A 39 10.87 38.71 -5.14
N GLN A 40 11.89 39.44 -4.68
CA GLN A 40 12.94 38.89 -3.81
C GLN A 40 12.38 38.40 -2.47
N ASN A 41 11.45 39.15 -1.86
CA ASN A 41 10.78 38.69 -0.64
C ASN A 41 9.95 37.43 -0.91
N LEU A 42 9.27 37.34 -2.05
CA LEU A 42 8.52 36.17 -2.46
C LEU A 42 9.41 34.94 -2.68
N ASP A 43 10.57 35.08 -3.34
CA ASP A 43 11.56 34.00 -3.48
C ASP A 43 12.07 33.53 -2.11
N ARG A 44 12.44 34.46 -1.23
CA ARG A 44 12.86 34.12 0.15
C ARG A 44 11.78 33.33 0.88
N GLN A 45 10.51 33.73 0.78
CA GLN A 45 9.40 33.03 1.41
C GLN A 45 9.13 31.66 0.79
N ARG A 46 9.27 31.49 -0.52
CA ARG A 46 9.18 30.17 -1.18
C ARG A 46 10.26 29.21 -0.67
N ARG A 47 11.51 29.68 -0.58
CA ARG A 47 12.62 28.88 -0.03
C ARG A 47 12.39 28.48 1.43
N GLU A 48 11.90 29.43 2.23
CA GLU A 48 11.60 29.19 3.64
C GLU A 48 10.51 28.12 3.82
N VAL A 49 9.41 28.22 3.06
CA VAL A 49 8.34 27.21 3.08
C VAL A 49 8.86 25.84 2.64
N LEU A 50 9.63 25.77 1.55
CA LEU A 50 10.22 24.51 1.07
C LEU A 50 11.15 23.88 2.12
N ALA A 51 12.00 24.67 2.77
CA ALA A 51 12.89 24.20 3.82
C ALA A 51 12.09 23.65 5.03
N GLN A 52 11.01 24.33 5.43
CA GLN A 52 10.13 23.86 6.50
C GLN A 52 9.44 22.54 6.12
N MET A 53 8.97 22.42 4.88
CA MET A 53 8.36 21.18 4.37
C MET A 53 9.37 20.02 4.36
N GLN A 54 10.60 20.25 3.89
CA GLN A 54 11.67 19.25 3.92
C GLN A 54 11.98 18.78 5.35
N GLN A 55 12.03 19.72 6.30
CA GLN A 55 12.27 19.41 7.71
C GLN A 55 11.12 18.60 8.33
N LEU A 56 9.86 18.99 8.05
CA LEU A 56 8.68 18.26 8.51
C LEU A 56 8.69 16.82 7.98
N LEU A 57 8.96 16.66 6.69
CA LEU A 57 9.04 15.34 6.05
C LEU A 57 10.13 14.47 6.70
N GLY A 58 11.31 15.04 6.97
CA GLY A 58 12.37 14.34 7.70
C GLY A 58 11.99 13.92 9.12
N ARG A 59 11.27 14.77 9.86
CA ARG A 59 10.76 14.40 11.20
C ARG A 59 9.69 13.31 11.12
N SER A 60 8.82 13.37 10.12
CA SER A 60 7.83 12.34 9.86
C SER A 60 8.46 10.98 9.57
N GLU A 61 9.62 10.94 8.89
CA GLU A 61 10.35 9.68 8.63
C GLU A 61 10.82 9.04 9.94
N THR A 62 11.43 9.82 10.84
CA THR A 62 11.84 9.32 12.16
C THR A 62 10.64 8.81 12.98
N LEU A 63 9.49 9.50 12.93
CA LEU A 63 8.27 9.03 13.58
C LEU A 63 7.76 7.73 12.97
N GLN A 64 7.87 7.59 11.64
CA GLN A 64 7.46 6.38 10.95
C GLN A 64 8.33 5.19 11.33
N GLU A 65 9.65 5.36 11.45
CA GLU A 65 10.55 4.31 11.95
C GLU A 65 10.16 3.86 13.35
N LEU A 66 9.84 4.79 14.25
CA LEU A 66 9.34 4.47 15.60
C LEU A 66 8.02 3.68 15.54
N LEU A 67 7.08 4.09 14.70
CA LEU A 67 5.82 3.36 14.52
C LEU A 67 6.02 1.94 13.99
N GLN A 68 7.02 1.73 13.13
CA GLN A 68 7.37 0.40 12.66
C GLN A 68 7.93 -0.49 13.77
N GLN A 69 8.75 0.07 14.66
CA GLN A 69 9.26 -0.66 15.82
C GLN A 69 8.12 -1.05 16.77
N GLU A 70 7.23 -0.11 17.09
CA GLU A 70 6.06 -0.37 17.95
C GLU A 70 5.10 -1.40 17.32
N LEU A 71 4.88 -1.30 16.00
CA LEU A 71 4.10 -2.28 15.26
C LEU A 71 4.76 -3.66 15.27
N GLY A 72 6.08 -3.72 15.11
CA GLY A 72 6.86 -4.96 15.23
C GLY A 72 6.69 -5.59 16.61
N GLY A 73 6.79 -4.79 17.67
CA GLY A 73 6.52 -5.24 19.04
C GLY A 73 5.10 -5.77 19.22
N TRP A 74 4.10 -5.10 18.63
CA TRP A 74 2.72 -5.59 18.63
C TRP A 74 2.57 -6.93 17.90
N ARG A 75 3.22 -7.11 16.74
CA ARG A 75 3.20 -8.39 15.99
C ARG A 75 3.75 -9.55 16.83
N VAL A 76 4.85 -9.33 17.54
CA VAL A 76 5.43 -10.34 18.45
C VAL A 76 4.47 -10.67 19.60
N ARG A 77 3.82 -9.67 20.20
CA ARG A 77 2.80 -9.88 21.24
C ARG A 77 1.60 -10.68 20.71
N GLN A 78 1.15 -10.40 19.49
CA GLN A 78 0.07 -11.13 18.84
C GLN A 78 0.45 -12.60 18.57
N GLN A 79 1.68 -12.86 18.11
CA GLN A 79 2.20 -14.22 17.94
C GLN A 79 2.21 -15.00 19.26
N HIS A 80 2.70 -14.37 20.33
CA HIS A 80 2.72 -14.99 21.66
C HIS A 80 1.31 -15.31 22.17
N LEU A 81 0.33 -14.44 21.90
CA LEU A 81 -1.07 -14.68 22.22
C LEU A 81 -1.65 -15.87 21.42
N CYS A 82 -1.24 -16.03 20.16
CA CYS A 82 -1.64 -17.19 19.35
C CYS A 82 -1.12 -18.53 19.89
N LEU A 83 0.03 -18.50 20.57
CA LEU A 83 0.64 -19.67 21.22
C LEU A 83 0.04 -19.96 22.61
N GLY A 84 -0.97 -19.20 23.04
CA GLY A 84 -1.66 -19.39 24.32
C GLY A 84 -1.12 -18.55 25.47
N GLY A 85 -0.18 -17.64 25.20
CA GLY A 85 0.29 -16.67 26.19
C GLY A 85 -0.72 -15.54 26.44
N SER A 86 -0.53 -14.78 27.51
CA SER A 86 -1.25 -13.53 27.76
C SER A 86 -0.42 -12.35 27.27
N ALA A 87 -0.97 -11.51 26.40
CA ALA A 87 -0.33 -10.26 25.98
C ALA A 87 -1.39 -9.21 25.65
N ASP A 88 -1.10 -7.94 25.93
CA ASP A 88 -1.94 -6.85 25.45
C ASP A 88 -1.69 -6.64 23.95
N THR A 89 -2.76 -6.77 23.18
CA THR A 89 -2.79 -6.62 21.71
C THR A 89 -3.68 -5.47 21.27
N ASN A 90 -4.02 -4.55 22.19
CA ASN A 90 -4.79 -3.36 21.90
C ASN A 90 -4.10 -2.48 20.85
N LEU A 91 -4.76 -2.31 19.70
CA LEU A 91 -4.28 -1.53 18.56
C LEU A 91 -4.61 -0.03 18.66
N ARG A 92 -5.41 0.41 19.64
CA ARG A 92 -5.88 1.82 19.70
C ARG A 92 -4.75 2.87 19.73
N PRO A 93 -3.67 2.70 20.52
CA PRO A 93 -2.57 3.66 20.49
C PRO A 93 -1.92 3.75 19.11
N LEU A 94 -1.64 2.59 18.49
CA LEU A 94 -1.08 2.52 17.14
C LEU A 94 -2.02 3.15 16.12
N GLU A 95 -3.32 2.83 16.15
CA GLU A 95 -4.31 3.43 15.25
C GLU A 95 -4.33 4.96 15.35
N THR A 96 -4.29 5.52 16.57
CA THR A 96 -4.18 6.96 16.77
C THR A 96 -2.91 7.51 16.15
N TRP A 97 -1.74 6.96 16.47
CA TRP A 97 -0.48 7.51 15.97
C TRP A 97 -0.31 7.39 14.45
N PHE A 98 -0.73 6.26 13.86
CA PHE A 98 -0.76 6.07 12.41
C PHE A 98 -1.72 7.06 11.74
N THR A 99 -2.90 7.28 12.34
CA THR A 99 -3.88 8.23 11.81
C THR A 99 -3.36 9.67 11.86
N GLU A 100 -2.80 10.12 12.99
CA GLU A 100 -2.24 11.47 13.14
C GLU A 100 -1.07 11.72 12.17
N LEU A 101 -0.14 10.76 12.05
CA LEU A 101 0.95 10.86 11.09
C LEU A 101 0.42 10.91 9.65
N GLY A 102 -0.55 10.05 9.32
CA GLY A 102 -1.22 10.05 8.02
C GLY A 102 -1.87 11.39 7.72
N GLN A 103 -2.59 11.99 8.67
CA GLN A 103 -3.22 13.31 8.51
C GLN A 103 -2.18 14.38 8.20
N GLY A 104 -1.07 14.42 8.96
CA GLY A 104 0.02 15.36 8.72
C GLY A 104 0.63 15.22 7.32
N LEU A 105 0.86 13.99 6.86
CA LEU A 105 1.38 13.73 5.52
C LEU A 105 0.39 14.12 4.41
N PHE A 106 -0.91 13.86 4.58
CA PHE A 106 -1.92 14.28 3.60
C PHE A 106 -2.11 15.80 3.59
N GLN A 107 -2.02 16.48 4.74
CA GLN A 107 -2.01 17.94 4.81
C GLN A 107 -0.80 18.51 4.06
N LEU A 108 0.40 17.94 4.26
CA LEU A 108 1.60 18.32 3.51
C LEU A 108 1.41 18.13 2.00
N ARG A 109 0.72 17.05 1.59
CA ARG A 109 0.38 16.81 0.17
C ARG A 109 -0.54 17.89 -0.39
N GLN A 110 -1.53 18.35 0.36
CA GLN A 110 -2.39 19.46 -0.08
C GLN A 110 -1.61 20.77 -0.19
N LEU A 111 -0.73 21.04 0.77
CA LEU A 111 0.13 22.24 0.72
C LEU A 111 1.07 22.22 -0.49
N LEU A 112 1.64 21.07 -0.86
CA LEU A 112 2.45 20.94 -2.07
C LEU A 112 1.64 21.20 -3.35
N ARG A 113 0.39 20.73 -3.42
CA ARG A 113 -0.51 21.07 -4.54
C ARG A 113 -0.77 22.56 -4.63
N ALA A 114 -1.07 23.21 -3.50
CA ALA A 114 -1.28 24.66 -3.45
C ALA A 114 -0.02 25.44 -3.88
N LEU A 115 1.19 24.97 -3.51
CA LEU A 115 2.43 25.53 -4.03
C LEU A 115 2.58 25.33 -5.55
N GLY A 116 2.14 24.18 -6.06
CA GLY A 116 2.04 23.91 -7.49
C GLY A 116 1.15 24.93 -8.21
N ASP A 117 -0.02 25.23 -7.65
CA ASP A 117 -0.96 26.23 -8.19
C ASP A 117 -0.37 27.65 -8.15
N LEU A 118 0.29 28.02 -7.05
CA LEU A 118 1.02 29.30 -6.95
C LEU A 118 2.14 29.40 -7.97
N ARG A 119 2.87 28.31 -8.24
CA ARG A 119 3.90 28.27 -9.27
C ARG A 119 3.31 28.52 -10.67
N GLN A 120 2.11 28.02 -10.98
CA GLN A 120 1.47 28.27 -12.28
C GLN A 120 1.10 29.74 -12.47
N LYS A 121 0.77 30.46 -11.39
CA LYS A 121 0.44 31.90 -11.43
C LYS A 121 1.68 32.78 -11.63
N VAL A 122 2.77 32.50 -10.91
CA VAL A 122 4.01 33.31 -10.96
C VAL A 122 5.23 32.38 -10.92
N THR A 123 6.10 32.48 -11.92
CA THR A 123 7.39 31.77 -11.95
C THR A 123 8.48 32.67 -12.54
N TYR A 124 9.75 32.30 -12.32
CA TYR A 124 10.92 33.08 -12.72
C TYR A 124 12.15 32.20 -12.87
N ALA A 125 13.24 32.78 -13.38
CA ALA A 125 14.50 32.08 -13.52
C ALA A 125 15.03 31.59 -12.16
N ARG A 126 15.34 30.29 -12.05
CA ARG A 126 15.81 29.63 -10.82
C ARG A 126 14.78 29.63 -9.67
N ASP A 127 13.49 29.61 -10.01
CA ASP A 127 12.41 29.42 -9.06
C ASP A 127 12.56 28.08 -8.30
N PRO A 128 12.70 28.12 -6.97
CA PRO A 128 12.91 26.91 -6.17
C PRO A 128 11.71 25.95 -6.23
N LEU A 129 10.49 26.46 -6.48
CA LEU A 129 9.29 25.61 -6.64
C LEU A 129 9.35 24.73 -7.91
N VAL A 130 10.18 25.09 -8.89
CA VAL A 130 10.36 24.25 -10.10
C VAL A 130 11.29 23.08 -9.80
N ALA A 131 12.38 23.34 -9.07
CA ALA A 131 13.41 22.35 -8.81
C ALA A 131 13.07 21.41 -7.64
N GLU A 132 12.51 21.93 -6.55
CA GLU A 132 12.40 21.20 -5.28
C GLU A 132 11.04 20.54 -5.05
N THR A 133 9.94 21.11 -5.55
CA THR A 133 8.58 20.58 -5.36
C THR A 133 8.42 19.15 -5.88
N PRO A 134 8.91 18.76 -7.08
CA PRO A 134 8.78 17.38 -7.56
C PRO A 134 9.51 16.35 -6.67
N LEU A 135 10.67 16.72 -6.13
CA LEU A 135 11.45 15.85 -5.24
C LEU A 135 10.73 15.64 -3.91
N LEU A 136 10.14 16.71 -3.37
CA LEU A 136 9.31 16.65 -2.17
C LEU A 136 8.05 15.82 -2.37
N GLU A 137 7.37 15.97 -3.51
CA GLU A 137 6.19 15.18 -3.86
C GLU A 137 6.52 13.69 -3.97
N GLN A 138 7.64 13.33 -4.62
CA GLN A 138 8.08 11.95 -4.73
C GLN A 138 8.36 11.35 -3.34
N ARG A 139 9.16 12.04 -2.52
CA ARG A 139 9.52 11.56 -1.18
C ARG A 139 8.28 11.42 -0.28
N LEU A 140 7.36 12.38 -0.34
CA LEU A 140 6.09 12.31 0.38
C LEU A 140 5.21 11.13 -0.09
N GLN A 141 5.16 10.89 -1.40
CA GLN A 141 4.41 9.77 -1.98
C GLN A 141 4.96 8.42 -1.52
N GLU A 142 6.29 8.26 -1.51
CA GLU A 142 6.97 7.07 -1.00
C GLU A 142 6.65 6.86 0.49
N GLN A 143 6.71 7.94 1.28
CA GLN A 143 6.45 7.91 2.70
C GLN A 143 5.00 7.52 3.03
N LEU A 144 4.02 8.14 2.35
CA LEU A 144 2.60 7.79 2.44
C LEU A 144 2.35 6.33 2.05
N THR A 145 2.97 5.88 0.95
CA THR A 145 2.83 4.50 0.48
C THR A 145 3.33 3.52 1.55
N HIS A 146 4.50 3.78 2.11
CA HIS A 146 5.08 2.93 3.15
C HIS A 146 4.27 2.95 4.44
N LEU A 147 3.72 4.11 4.83
CA LEU A 147 2.85 4.23 6.00
C LEU A 147 1.58 3.40 5.82
N LEU A 148 0.90 3.54 4.68
CA LEU A 148 -0.36 2.85 4.41
C LEU A 148 -0.16 1.34 4.27
N LYS A 149 0.91 0.89 3.61
CA LYS A 149 1.28 -0.53 3.52
C LYS A 149 1.57 -1.14 4.88
N SER A 150 2.30 -0.44 5.75
CA SER A 150 2.56 -0.94 7.11
C SER A 150 1.33 -0.87 8.03
N ALA A 151 0.38 0.01 7.76
CA ALA A 151 -0.82 0.21 8.56
C ALA A 151 -1.91 -0.85 8.34
N PHE A 152 -1.86 -1.63 7.25
CA PHE A 152 -2.82 -2.70 7.02
C PHE A 152 -2.36 -3.98 7.72
N VAL A 153 -3.13 -4.41 8.72
CA VAL A 153 -2.72 -5.48 9.64
C VAL A 153 -3.84 -6.48 9.88
N VAL A 154 -3.48 -7.73 10.13
CA VAL A 154 -4.44 -8.75 10.57
C VAL A 154 -4.63 -8.61 12.08
N GLU A 155 -5.74 -8.01 12.52
CA GLU A 155 -6.07 -7.84 13.94
C GLU A 155 -6.43 -9.18 14.60
N GLN A 156 -7.23 -10.01 13.92
CA GLN A 156 -7.61 -11.34 14.39
C GLN A 156 -7.14 -12.40 13.40
N GLN A 157 -6.18 -13.21 13.86
CA GLN A 157 -5.65 -14.33 13.09
C GLN A 157 -6.73 -15.38 12.79
N PRO A 158 -6.64 -16.10 11.65
CA PRO A 158 -7.60 -17.12 11.26
C PRO A 158 -7.84 -18.15 12.37
N SER A 159 -9.09 -18.29 12.80
CA SER A 159 -9.47 -19.19 13.90
C SER A 159 -10.87 -19.77 13.72
N THR A 160 -11.07 -21.00 14.19
CA THR A 160 -12.39 -21.65 14.18
C THR A 160 -13.18 -21.37 15.47
N PRO A 161 -14.51 -21.15 15.42
CA PRO A 161 -15.31 -20.71 16.58
C PRO A 161 -15.27 -21.62 17.81
N ASN A 162 -15.16 -22.93 17.64
CA ASN A 162 -15.37 -23.93 18.70
C ASN A 162 -14.14 -24.81 19.02
N ALA A 163 -12.97 -24.54 18.43
CA ALA A 163 -11.76 -25.31 18.75
C ALA A 163 -11.00 -24.62 19.89
N GLY A 164 -10.78 -25.33 20.99
CA GLY A 164 -10.00 -24.83 22.12
C GLY A 164 -8.66 -24.24 21.69
N LYS A 165 -8.55 -22.91 21.70
CA LYS A 165 -7.33 -22.09 21.69
C LYS A 165 -6.21 -22.50 20.72
N ARG A 166 -6.52 -22.92 19.50
CA ARG A 166 -5.49 -23.13 18.45
C ARG A 166 -5.76 -22.26 17.22
N PRO A 167 -5.51 -20.95 17.29
CA PRO A 167 -5.51 -20.10 16.10
C PRO A 167 -4.49 -20.61 15.09
N LEU A 168 -4.68 -20.28 13.81
CA LEU A 168 -3.87 -20.69 12.66
C LEU A 168 -4.02 -22.16 12.20
N VAL A 169 -4.70 -23.01 12.98
CA VAL A 169 -4.98 -24.40 12.57
C VAL A 169 -6.40 -24.50 12.00
N LEU A 170 -6.51 -24.55 10.67
CA LEU A 170 -7.79 -24.61 9.97
C LEU A 170 -8.08 -26.01 9.45
N ARG A 171 -9.34 -26.42 9.55
CA ARG A 171 -9.85 -27.65 8.92
C ARG A 171 -10.62 -27.31 7.66
N THR A 172 -10.38 -28.04 6.59
CA THR A 172 -11.20 -28.00 5.36
C THR A 172 -12.67 -28.27 5.69
N ALA A 173 -13.58 -27.61 4.99
CA ALA A 173 -15.03 -27.62 5.27
C ALA A 173 -15.45 -27.06 6.64
N GLY A 174 -14.50 -26.73 7.53
CA GLY A 174 -14.76 -26.03 8.78
C GLY A 174 -14.96 -24.53 8.57
N LYS A 175 -15.85 -23.93 9.36
CA LYS A 175 -16.04 -22.48 9.39
C LYS A 175 -14.93 -21.82 10.20
N PHE A 176 -14.32 -20.77 9.67
CA PHE A 176 -13.35 -19.93 10.37
C PHE A 176 -13.66 -18.45 10.20
N SER A 177 -13.03 -17.63 11.03
CA SER A 177 -13.12 -16.18 10.98
C SER A 177 -11.73 -15.56 11.04
N SER A 178 -11.58 -14.39 10.42
CA SER A 178 -10.38 -13.57 10.49
C SER A 178 -10.74 -12.11 10.26
N ARG A 179 -9.98 -11.21 10.87
CA ARG A 179 -10.24 -9.77 10.84
C ARG A 179 -8.97 -9.00 10.47
N ALA A 180 -9.06 -8.18 9.43
CA ALA A 180 -8.05 -7.20 9.08
C ALA A 180 -8.49 -5.80 9.53
N ARG A 181 -7.52 -4.93 9.79
CA ARG A 181 -7.73 -3.53 10.18
C ARG A 181 -6.74 -2.65 9.44
N LEU A 182 -7.21 -1.50 8.97
CA LEU A 182 -6.37 -0.39 8.55
C LEU A 182 -6.21 0.59 9.71
N LEU A 183 -4.97 0.74 10.19
CA LEU A 183 -4.65 1.62 11.33
C LEU A 183 -4.74 3.11 10.99
N VAL A 184 -4.71 3.48 9.71
CA VAL A 184 -4.92 4.85 9.25
C VAL A 184 -6.39 5.09 9.00
N ARG A 185 -7.07 5.79 9.92
CA ARG A 185 -8.52 6.08 9.83
C ARG A 185 -8.84 7.26 8.92
N LEU A 186 -8.34 7.22 7.68
CA LEU A 186 -8.59 8.25 6.68
C LEU A 186 -9.36 7.64 5.51
N HIS A 187 -10.61 8.05 5.37
CA HIS A 187 -11.52 7.63 4.32
C HIS A 187 -12.36 8.81 3.86
N ASP A 188 -12.78 8.76 2.59
CA ASP A 188 -13.82 9.65 2.08
C ASP A 188 -15.16 8.93 2.17
N ARG A 189 -16.18 9.60 2.71
CA ARG A 189 -17.54 9.04 2.81
C ARG A 189 -18.13 8.71 1.43
N ASN A 190 -17.65 9.38 0.38
CA ASN A 190 -18.12 9.21 -0.99
C ASN A 190 -17.42 8.07 -1.74
N HIS A 191 -16.27 7.61 -1.26
CA HIS A 191 -15.48 6.56 -1.91
C HIS A 191 -15.44 5.31 -1.04
N ARG A 192 -16.11 4.25 -1.51
CA ARG A 192 -16.12 2.95 -0.83
C ARG A 192 -14.81 2.22 -1.13
N MET A 193 -14.10 1.81 -0.08
CA MET A 193 -12.95 0.93 -0.19
C MET A 193 -13.38 -0.53 -0.13
N GLU A 194 -12.83 -1.37 -1.00
CA GLU A 194 -13.15 -2.80 -1.08
C GLU A 194 -11.95 -3.63 -0.61
N ALA A 195 -12.18 -4.48 0.39
CA ALA A 195 -11.21 -5.46 0.86
C ALA A 195 -11.56 -6.85 0.36
N ARG A 196 -10.55 -7.64 -0.01
CA ARG A 196 -10.70 -9.03 -0.44
C ARG A 196 -9.79 -9.95 0.36
N ILE A 197 -10.17 -11.21 0.47
CA ILE A 197 -9.42 -12.25 1.17
C ILE A 197 -9.19 -13.45 0.23
N HIS A 198 -7.95 -13.92 0.18
CA HIS A 198 -7.53 -15.02 -0.69
C HIS A 198 -6.57 -15.94 0.07
N ILE A 199 -6.37 -17.17 -0.42
CA ILE A 199 -5.40 -18.13 0.15
C ILE A 199 -4.40 -18.54 -0.94
N ASP A 200 -3.15 -18.76 -0.55
CA ASP A 200 -2.08 -19.13 -1.47
C ASP A 200 -2.38 -20.42 -2.26
N ARG A 201 -1.78 -20.53 -3.46
CA ARG A 201 -2.08 -21.52 -4.50
C ARG A 201 -1.30 -22.83 -4.36
N PHE A 202 -0.39 -22.96 -3.40
CA PHE A 202 0.25 -24.25 -3.10
C PHE A 202 -0.80 -25.23 -2.57
N ARG A 203 -0.93 -26.39 -3.23
CA ARG A 203 -2.08 -27.32 -3.11
C ARG A 203 -3.44 -26.59 -3.12
N ARG A 204 -3.59 -25.65 -4.05
CA ARG A 204 -4.80 -24.88 -4.42
C ARG A 204 -6.00 -25.09 -3.47
N PHE A 205 -6.11 -24.31 -2.40
CA PHE A 205 -7.35 -24.19 -1.64
C PHE A 205 -8.16 -22.99 -2.16
N ASN A 206 -9.49 -23.09 -2.14
CA ASN A 206 -10.38 -21.97 -2.43
C ASN A 206 -11.19 -21.60 -1.20
N ILE A 207 -11.37 -20.29 -0.98
CA ILE A 207 -12.33 -19.75 -0.01
C ILE A 207 -13.69 -19.71 -0.74
N LEU A 208 -14.68 -20.46 -0.26
CA LEU A 208 -15.96 -20.67 -0.96
C LEU A 208 -17.06 -19.65 -0.65
N THR A 209 -16.86 -18.82 0.35
CA THR A 209 -17.80 -17.79 0.79
C THR A 209 -17.40 -16.42 0.24
N SER A 210 -18.21 -15.37 0.45
CA SER A 210 -17.90 -14.00 0.02
C SER A 210 -16.46 -13.61 0.36
N SER A 211 -15.60 -13.63 -0.65
CA SER A 211 -14.18 -13.31 -0.56
C SER A 211 -13.91 -11.81 -0.66
N SER A 212 -14.95 -11.00 -0.88
CA SER A 212 -14.91 -9.55 -0.88
C SER A 212 -15.86 -8.98 0.16
N LYS A 213 -15.40 -7.94 0.86
CA LYS A 213 -16.18 -7.11 1.78
C LYS A 213 -15.79 -5.65 1.63
N THR A 214 -16.80 -4.78 1.55
CA THR A 214 -16.58 -3.33 1.67
C THR A 214 -16.12 -3.00 3.07
N LEU A 215 -15.14 -2.11 3.17
CA LEU A 215 -14.69 -1.57 4.45
C LEU A 215 -15.78 -0.67 5.02
N LEU A 216 -16.37 -1.10 6.13
CA LEU A 216 -17.33 -0.31 6.87
C LEU A 216 -16.55 0.46 7.92
N ALA A 217 -16.56 1.80 7.83
CA ALA A 217 -16.35 2.61 9.01
C ALA A 217 -17.56 2.31 9.91
N GLY A 218 -17.36 1.68 11.06
CA GLY A 218 -18.51 1.40 11.90
C GLY A 218 -19.12 2.68 12.44
N ASP A 219 -20.40 2.61 12.79
CA ASP A 219 -21.18 3.78 13.20
C ASP A 219 -20.74 4.32 14.58
N SER A 220 -19.89 3.57 15.28
CA SER A 220 -19.28 3.98 16.55
C SER A 220 -17.84 4.47 16.36
N PRO A 221 -17.38 5.49 17.11
CA PRO A 221 -15.98 5.93 17.10
C PRO A 221 -14.98 4.85 17.58
N GLN A 222 -15.49 3.71 18.07
CA GLN A 222 -14.75 2.52 18.47
C GLN A 222 -14.54 1.51 17.32
N GLU A 223 -15.38 1.57 16.29
CA GLU A 223 -15.25 0.75 15.08
C GLU A 223 -14.38 1.50 14.07
N GLY A 224 -13.07 1.26 14.13
CA GLY A 224 -12.12 1.72 13.13
C GLY A 224 -12.39 1.13 11.74
N LEU A 225 -11.45 1.32 10.81
CA LEU A 225 -11.54 0.74 9.47
C LEU A 225 -11.20 -0.75 9.54
N VAL A 226 -12.24 -1.59 9.68
CA VAL A 226 -12.11 -3.04 9.90
C VAL A 226 -12.79 -3.85 8.80
N CYS A 227 -12.14 -4.94 8.39
CA CYS A 227 -12.68 -5.98 7.53
C CYS A 227 -12.85 -7.28 8.33
N ASP A 228 -14.05 -7.51 8.86
CA ASP A 228 -14.34 -8.74 9.60
C ASP A 228 -14.91 -9.80 8.66
N PHE A 229 -14.15 -10.86 8.37
CA PHE A 229 -14.61 -12.01 7.59
C PHE A 229 -14.99 -13.15 8.53
N GLN A 230 -16.27 -13.51 8.53
CA GLN A 230 -16.82 -14.56 9.37
C GLN A 230 -17.38 -15.70 8.52
N TYR A 231 -17.37 -16.91 9.07
CA TYR A 231 -17.94 -18.10 8.44
C TYR A 231 -17.26 -18.51 7.12
N LEU A 232 -15.99 -18.16 6.95
CA LEU A 232 -15.19 -18.58 5.80
C LEU A 232 -14.98 -20.10 5.80
N THR A 233 -14.88 -20.71 4.63
CA THR A 233 -14.67 -22.16 4.49
C THR A 233 -13.63 -22.46 3.41
N LEU A 234 -12.67 -23.33 3.72
CA LEU A 234 -11.65 -23.80 2.79
C LEU A 234 -12.11 -25.08 2.08
N LYS A 235 -11.91 -25.13 0.76
CA LYS A 235 -12.09 -26.35 -0.05
C LYS A 235 -10.86 -26.59 -0.90
N GLU A 236 -10.37 -27.83 -0.88
CA GLU A 236 -9.29 -28.28 -1.74
C GLU A 236 -9.74 -28.27 -3.21
N GLN A 237 -8.93 -27.67 -4.07
CA GLN A 237 -9.12 -27.70 -5.51
C GLN A 237 -8.43 -28.95 -6.04
N LYS A 238 -9.25 -29.93 -6.44
CA LYS A 238 -8.75 -31.14 -7.08
C LYS A 238 -8.29 -30.82 -8.50
N ASP A 239 -7.02 -31.09 -8.81
CA ASP A 239 -6.47 -30.93 -10.15
C ASP A 239 -7.16 -31.88 -11.13
N SER A 240 -7.94 -31.34 -12.07
CA SER A 240 -8.61 -32.10 -13.13
C SER A 240 -7.68 -32.50 -14.29
N ARG A 241 -6.37 -32.62 -14.04
CA ARG A 241 -5.40 -33.16 -15.00
C ARG A 241 -4.87 -34.51 -14.54
N ALA A 242 -5.73 -35.53 -14.60
CA ALA A 242 -5.32 -36.93 -14.58
C ALA A 242 -6.20 -37.73 -15.56
N GLY A 243 -5.64 -38.03 -16.73
CA GLY A 243 -5.97 -39.21 -17.54
C GLY A 243 -7.38 -39.32 -18.12
N LYS A 244 -7.72 -38.53 -19.14
CA LYS A 244 -8.75 -38.95 -20.11
C LYS A 244 -8.10 -39.82 -21.19
N GLY A 245 -7.69 -41.03 -20.80
CA GLY A 245 -7.34 -42.08 -21.75
C GLY A 245 -8.61 -42.48 -22.49
N LYS A 246 -8.80 -41.96 -23.69
CA LYS A 246 -9.78 -42.49 -24.65
C LYS A 246 -9.33 -43.91 -25.00
N GLY A 247 -9.96 -44.91 -24.39
CA GLY A 247 -9.91 -46.28 -24.90
C GLY A 247 -10.61 -46.29 -26.26
N ALA A 248 -9.83 -46.43 -27.32
CA ALA A 248 -10.30 -46.66 -28.69
C ALA A 248 -9.41 -47.72 -29.34
N SER A 249 -10.06 -48.62 -30.07
CA SER A 249 -9.53 -49.75 -30.87
C SER A 249 -8.98 -50.93 -30.05
N GLY A 250 -9.24 -52.18 -30.38
CA GLY A 250 -9.77 -52.77 -31.61
C GLY A 250 -9.29 -54.22 -31.62
N GLU A 251 -10.17 -55.12 -32.01
CA GLU A 251 -10.05 -56.57 -31.88
C GLU A 251 -9.15 -57.20 -32.98
N VAL A 252 -8.56 -58.36 -32.63
CA VAL A 252 -8.06 -59.49 -33.47
C VAL A 252 -6.76 -59.35 -34.28
N GLY A 253 -5.86 -60.34 -34.11
CA GLY A 253 -4.84 -60.70 -35.11
C GLY A 253 -3.69 -61.59 -34.60
N THR A 254 -3.77 -62.88 -34.88
CA THR A 254 -2.85 -64.00 -34.60
C THR A 254 -1.41 -63.89 -35.14
N GLY A 255 -0.43 -64.55 -34.47
CA GLY A 255 0.67 -65.24 -35.18
C GLY A 255 2.11 -65.10 -34.65
N TRP A 256 2.61 -66.18 -34.04
CA TRP A 256 3.97 -66.78 -34.06
C TRP A 256 5.27 -65.92 -34.12
N GLY A 257 6.24 -66.31 -33.29
CA GLY A 257 7.65 -66.41 -33.73
C GLY A 257 8.70 -65.77 -32.82
N TRP A 258 9.46 -66.62 -32.12
CA TRP A 258 10.68 -66.25 -31.37
C TRP A 258 11.83 -65.81 -32.28
N GLY A 259 12.62 -64.84 -31.84
CA GLY A 259 14.00 -64.68 -32.32
C GLY A 259 14.60 -63.28 -32.20
N GLY A 260 15.79 -63.19 -31.58
CA GLY A 260 16.84 -62.29 -32.09
C GLY A 260 17.18 -61.03 -31.29
N ARG A 261 18.08 -61.22 -30.32
CA ARG A 261 19.15 -60.30 -29.86
C ARG A 261 19.44 -59.06 -30.74
N GLY A 262 19.65 -57.92 -30.06
CA GLY A 262 20.75 -56.98 -30.37
C GLY A 262 20.34 -55.52 -30.57
N GLY A 263 20.93 -54.62 -29.77
CA GLY A 263 20.94 -53.18 -30.10
C GLY A 263 20.95 -52.25 -28.89
N ALA A 264 22.10 -52.09 -28.25
CA ALA A 264 22.33 -51.08 -27.23
C ALA A 264 22.31 -49.65 -27.84
N ARG A 265 21.62 -48.71 -27.18
CA ARG A 265 21.88 -47.27 -27.24
C ARG A 265 21.69 -46.66 -25.84
N PRO A 266 22.51 -45.67 -25.44
CA PRO A 266 22.61 -45.23 -24.06
C PRO A 266 21.53 -44.20 -23.71
N GLY A 267 20.83 -44.40 -22.59
CA GLY A 267 20.20 -43.30 -21.85
C GLY A 267 21.30 -42.53 -21.11
N GLY A 268 21.31 -41.20 -21.07
CA GLY A 268 20.15 -40.32 -21.01
C GLY A 268 20.02 -39.82 -19.57
N ASP A 269 20.96 -38.94 -19.21
CA ASP A 269 20.95 -37.92 -18.17
C ASP A 269 20.05 -38.17 -16.93
N SER A 270 20.69 -38.55 -15.83
CA SER A 270 20.10 -38.55 -14.50
C SER A 270 19.88 -37.10 -14.05
N GLY A 271 18.71 -36.55 -14.37
CA GLY A 271 18.19 -35.36 -13.72
C GLY A 271 18.08 -35.61 -12.23
N VAL A 272 18.95 -34.94 -11.47
CA VAL A 272 18.96 -34.89 -10.01
C VAL A 272 17.59 -34.39 -9.53
N THR A 273 16.73 -35.32 -9.13
CA THR A 273 15.55 -35.00 -8.32
C THR A 273 16.03 -34.63 -6.92
N SER A 274 15.76 -33.41 -6.48
CA SER A 274 15.96 -32.95 -5.10
C SER A 274 15.48 -34.02 -4.10
N PRO A 275 16.23 -34.33 -3.03
CA PRO A 275 16.00 -35.51 -2.19
C PRO A 275 14.90 -35.31 -1.14
N GLN A 276 14.01 -34.34 -1.31
CA GLN A 276 12.94 -34.06 -0.37
C GLN A 276 11.61 -34.33 -1.08
N GLY A 277 10.95 -35.44 -0.70
CA GLY A 277 9.55 -35.67 -1.05
C GLY A 277 8.65 -34.53 -0.54
N PRO A 278 7.40 -34.43 -1.04
CA PRO A 278 6.48 -33.41 -0.56
C PRO A 278 6.31 -33.49 0.96
N LEU A 279 6.33 -32.33 1.63
CA LEU A 279 6.15 -32.22 3.08
C LEU A 279 4.87 -32.94 3.52
N VAL A 280 4.88 -33.46 4.74
CA VAL A 280 3.69 -34.07 5.35
C VAL A 280 2.61 -32.98 5.49
N VAL A 281 1.34 -33.33 5.27
CA VAL A 281 0.19 -32.38 5.28
C VAL A 281 0.15 -31.47 6.53
N THR A 282 0.69 -31.93 7.65
CA THR A 282 0.74 -31.18 8.92
C THR A 282 1.91 -30.19 9.03
N GLU A 283 2.88 -30.26 8.12
CA GLU A 283 4.06 -29.39 8.05
C GLU A 283 3.92 -28.34 6.92
N GLU A 284 2.90 -28.47 6.07
CA GLU A 284 2.60 -27.51 5.02
C GLU A 284 1.91 -26.26 5.60
N LEU A 285 2.50 -25.11 5.33
CA LEU A 285 1.97 -23.80 5.74
C LEU A 285 1.32 -23.11 4.54
N HIS A 286 0.15 -22.52 4.77
CA HIS A 286 -0.55 -21.70 3.80
C HIS A 286 -0.70 -20.28 4.32
N LEU A 287 -0.61 -19.30 3.42
CA LEU A 287 -0.84 -17.90 3.74
C LEU A 287 -2.25 -17.49 3.31
N ILE A 288 -2.96 -16.82 4.21
CA ILE A 288 -4.21 -16.12 3.90
C ILE A 288 -3.85 -14.64 3.73
N THR A 289 -4.09 -14.13 2.52
CA THR A 289 -3.76 -12.77 2.11
C THR A 289 -5.01 -11.92 2.09
N PHE A 290 -4.91 -10.71 2.63
CA PHE A 290 -5.94 -9.69 2.49
C PHE A 290 -5.45 -8.67 1.48
N THR A 291 -6.33 -8.16 0.63
CA THR A 291 -5.99 -7.05 -0.27
C THR A 291 -7.01 -5.94 -0.10
N LEU A 292 -6.58 -4.68 -0.12
CA LEU A 292 -7.47 -3.52 0.03
C LEU A 292 -7.17 -2.48 -1.03
N ALA A 293 -8.18 -2.14 -1.84
CA ALA A 293 -8.13 -0.99 -2.73
C ALA A 293 -8.37 0.30 -1.93
N TYR A 294 -7.29 0.97 -1.54
CA TYR A 294 -7.31 2.21 -0.79
C TYR A 294 -7.41 3.41 -1.74
N ALA A 295 -8.34 4.31 -1.46
CA ALA A 295 -8.53 5.55 -2.21
C ALA A 295 -8.82 6.71 -1.25
N TYR A 296 -7.95 7.72 -1.22
CA TYR A 296 -8.14 8.91 -0.38
C TYR A 296 -7.41 10.13 -0.95
N CYS A 297 -8.12 11.26 -1.07
CA CYS A 297 -7.59 12.54 -1.55
C CYS A 297 -6.76 12.43 -2.85
N GLY A 298 -7.18 11.60 -3.81
CA GLY A 298 -6.45 11.36 -5.07
C GLY A 298 -5.14 10.56 -4.91
N LEU A 299 -4.96 9.84 -3.80
CA LEU A 299 -4.05 8.71 -3.71
C LEU A 299 -4.86 7.44 -3.93
N GLU A 300 -4.40 6.59 -4.84
CA GLU A 300 -4.91 5.23 -5.02
C GLU A 300 -3.77 4.25 -4.78
N LEU A 301 -4.03 3.22 -3.97
CA LEU A 301 -3.04 2.23 -3.61
C LEU A 301 -3.71 0.88 -3.37
N GLU A 302 -3.08 -0.20 -3.84
CA GLU A 302 -3.44 -1.56 -3.45
C GLU A 302 -2.57 -1.98 -2.26
N LEU A 303 -3.22 -2.30 -1.15
CA LEU A 303 -2.63 -2.76 0.10
C LEU A 303 -2.74 -4.29 0.19
N GLU A 304 -1.71 -4.94 0.73
CA GLU A 304 -1.63 -6.39 0.95
C GLU A 304 -1.11 -6.70 2.36
#